data_AF-T1ZGV5-F1
#
_entry.id   AF-T1ZGV5-F1
#
_cell.length_a   1.000
_cell.length_b   1.000
_cell.length_c   1.000
_cell.angle_alpha   90.00
_cell.angle_beta   90.00
_cell.angle_gamma   90.00
#
_symmetry.space_group_name_H-M   'P 1'
#
loop_
_entity.id
_entity.type
_entity.pdbx_description
1 polymer ?
#
loop_
_entity_poly.entity_id
_entity_poly.type
_entity_poly.pdbx_seq_one_letter_code
_entity_poly.pdbx_strand_id
1 'polypeptide(L)' 'MIHEIKLSHLFFDDVQSGKKNFELRRDDRNYQVDDELLLNEIKDGVLTGRKIQVKVIYKLTGYVGLEPTYCILGIER' A
#
# COMPACT_ATOMS: atom_id res chain seq x y z
N MET A 1 -11.12 -5.54 5.81
CA MET A 1 -11.52 -5.76 4.39
C MET A 1 -10.26 -5.97 3.55
N ILE A 2 -10.30 -6.72 2.45
CA ILE A 2 -9.12 -6.93 1.58
C ILE A 2 -9.22 -6.01 0.35
N HIS A 3 -8.18 -5.21 0.12
CA HIS A 3 -8.08 -4.32 -1.04
C HIS A 3 -7.00 -4.80 -2.00
N GLU A 4 -7.36 -5.03 -3.26
CA GLU A 4 -6.37 -5.36 -4.29
C GLU A 4 -5.74 -4.11 -4.89
N ILE A 5 -4.42 -4.05 -4.83
CA ILE A 5 -3.66 -2.85 -5.18
C ILE A 5 -2.46 -3.19 -6.05
N LYS A 6 -2.20 -2.37 -7.06
CA LYS A 6 -1.00 -2.44 -7.88
C LYS A 6 0.20 -1.89 -7.11
N LEU A 7 1.31 -2.61 -7.13
CA LEU A 7 2.61 -2.19 -6.59
C LEU A 7 3.65 -2.21 -7.72
N SER A 8 4.37 -1.11 -7.91
CA SER A 8 5.46 -1.09 -8.89
C SER A 8 6.55 -2.07 -8.49
N HIS A 9 7.12 -2.81 -9.45
CA HIS A 9 8.23 -3.71 -9.23
C HIS A 9 9.44 -3.07 -8.54
N LEU A 10 9.62 -1.76 -8.70
CA LEU A 10 10.67 -0.98 -8.04
C LEU A 10 10.57 -0.99 -6.51
N PHE A 11 9.38 -1.23 -5.96
CA PHE A 11 9.14 -1.22 -4.51
C PHE A 11 8.83 -2.60 -3.94
N PHE A 12 8.69 -3.62 -4.79
CA PHE A 12 8.24 -4.94 -4.35
C PHE A 12 9.16 -5.55 -3.31
N ASP A 13 10.46 -5.61 -3.60
CA ASP A 13 11.44 -6.25 -2.70
C ASP A 13 11.66 -5.42 -1.42
N ASP A 14 11.50 -4.09 -1.50
CA ASP A 14 11.55 -3.19 -0.34
C ASP A 14 10.34 -3.40 0.60
N VAL A 15 9.14 -3.64 0.07
CA VAL A 15 7.97 -4.00 0.87
C VAL A 15 8.10 -5.44 1.39
N GLN A 16 8.53 -6.39 0.55
CA GLN A 16 8.71 -7.79 0.89
C GLN A 16 9.68 -8.00 2.07
N SER A 17 10.75 -7.21 2.11
CA SER A 17 11.76 -7.22 3.17
C SER A 17 11.38 -6.41 4.42
N GLY A 18 10.27 -5.66 4.38
CA GLY A 18 9.84 -4.78 5.46
C GLY A 18 10.59 -3.44 5.53
N LYS A 19 11.56 -3.19 4.65
CA LYS A 19 12.28 -1.92 4.55
C LYS A 19 11.34 -0.75 4.24
N LYS A 20 10.33 -0.99 3.40
CA LYS A 20 9.23 -0.06 3.12
C LYS A 20 7.96 -0.57 3.82
N ASN A 21 7.71 -0.06 5.02
CA ASN A 21 6.58 -0.43 5.88
C ASN A 21 5.41 0.58 5.82
N PHE A 22 5.27 1.29 4.70
CA PHE A 22 4.16 2.24 4.51
C PHE A 22 3.70 2.25 3.05
N GLU A 23 2.49 2.75 2.76
CA GLU A 23 1.96 3.03 1.43
C GLU A 23 1.40 4.45 1.36
N LEU A 24 1.75 5.22 0.33
CA LEU A 24 1.11 6.51 0.02
C LEU A 24 0.04 6.27 -1.05
N ARG A 25 -1.22 6.55 -0.74
CA ARG A 25 -2.36 6.23 -1.62
C ARG A 25 -3.40 7.33 -1.58
N ARG A 26 -4.08 7.54 -2.71
CA ARG A 26 -5.37 8.24 -2.70
C ARG A 26 -6.36 7.42 -1.87
N ASP A 27 -7.07 8.03 -0.95
CA ASP A 27 -8.01 7.36 -0.05
C ASP A 27 -9.40 7.17 -0.70
N ASP A 28 -9.42 6.61 -1.91
CA ASP A 28 -10.63 6.39 -2.72
C ASP A 28 -11.37 5.09 -2.38
N ARG A 29 -10.85 4.32 -1.42
CA ARG A 29 -11.44 3.07 -0.93
C ARG A 29 -11.81 3.11 0.54
N ASN A 30 -11.67 4.28 1.17
CA ASN A 30 -11.89 4.47 2.60
C ASN A 30 -11.11 3.45 3.44
N TYR A 31 -9.79 3.35 3.21
CA TYR A 31 -8.94 2.36 3.90
C TYR A 31 -9.05 2.50 5.42
N GLN A 32 -9.11 1.41 6.17
CA GLN A 32 -9.18 1.42 7.63
C GLN A 32 -7.98 0.70 8.24
N VAL A 33 -7.68 1.01 9.51
CA VAL A 33 -6.84 0.12 10.32
C VAL A 33 -7.52 -1.24 10.41
N ASP A 34 -6.73 -2.31 10.44
CA ASP A 34 -7.16 -3.71 10.33
C ASP A 34 -7.68 -4.15 8.94
N ASP A 35 -7.66 -3.29 7.93
CA ASP A 35 -7.75 -3.73 6.54
C ASP A 35 -6.48 -4.47 6.11
N GLU A 36 -6.61 -5.25 5.04
CA GLU A 36 -5.50 -5.92 4.39
C GLU A 36 -5.34 -5.39 2.96
N LEU A 37 -4.10 -5.26 2.52
CA LEU A 37 -3.75 -4.90 1.16
C LEU A 37 -3.11 -6.10 0.48
N LEU A 38 -3.71 -6.55 -0.62
CA LEU A 38 -3.07 -7.49 -1.54
C LEU A 38 -2.32 -6.70 -2.61
N LEU A 39 -1.03 -6.51 -2.39
CA LEU A 39 -0.12 -5.78 -3.25
C LEU A 39 0.33 -6.69 -4.40
N ASN A 40 -0.25 -6.48 -5.58
CA ASN A 40 0.05 -7.19 -6.81
C ASN A 40 1.15 -6.44 -7.57
N GLU A 41 2.28 -7.10 -7.82
CA GLU A 41 3.38 -6.48 -8.53
C GLU A 41 3.07 -6.23 -10.00
N ILE A 42 3.44 -5.04 -10.49
CA ILE A 42 3.42 -4.66 -11.88
C ILE A 42 4.80 -4.22 -12.36
N LYS A 43 5.19 -4.73 -13.54
CA LYS A 43 6.34 -4.29 -14.32
C LYS A 43 5.87 -3.99 -15.75
N ASP A 44 6.23 -2.82 -16.27
CA ASP A 44 5.89 -2.39 -17.64
C ASP A 44 4.39 -2.51 -17.98
N GLY A 45 3.53 -2.22 -17.00
CA GLY A 45 2.07 -2.29 -17.15
C GLY A 45 1.46 -3.69 -17.01
N VAL A 46 2.27 -4.73 -16.87
CA VAL A 46 1.84 -6.13 -16.78
C VAL A 46 2.03 -6.68 -15.36
N LEU A 47 1.06 -7.50 -14.91
CA LEU A 47 1.19 -8.24 -13.65
C LEU A 47 2.28 -9.30 -13.78
N THR A 48 3.23 -9.32 -12.84
CA THR A 48 4.29 -10.34 -12.83
C THR A 48 3.84 -11.66 -12.19
N GLY A 49 2.74 -11.63 -11.44
CA GLY A 49 2.24 -12.74 -10.63
C GLY A 49 2.75 -12.74 -9.18
N ARG A 50 3.77 -11.93 -8.86
CA ARG A 50 4.23 -11.76 -7.46
C ARG A 50 3.22 -10.95 -6.66
N LYS A 51 2.98 -11.36 -5.41
CA LYS A 51 2.02 -10.72 -4.50
C LYS A 51 2.56 -10.66 -3.07
N ILE A 52 2.15 -9.64 -2.33
CA ILE A 52 2.41 -9.50 -0.88
C ILE A 52 1.09 -9.11 -0.23
N GLN A 53 0.72 -9.82 0.82
CA GLN A 53 -0.41 -9.46 1.67
C GLN A 53 0.14 -8.81 2.93
N VAL A 54 -0.39 -7.64 3.27
CA VAL A 54 -0.01 -6.85 4.44
C VAL A 54 -1.24 -6.33 5.15
N LYS A 55 -1.15 -6.12 6.45
CA LYS A 55 -2.16 -5.50 7.29
C LYS A 55 -1.90 -4.00 7.44
N VAL A 56 -2.94 -3.19 7.36
CA VAL A 56 -2.89 -1.76 7.70
C VAL A 56 -2.93 -1.62 9.21
N ILE A 57 -1.84 -1.11 9.79
CA ILE A 57 -1.70 -0.89 11.24
C ILE A 57 -1.82 0.58 11.64
N TYR A 58 -1.75 1.49 10.67
CA TYR A 58 -1.86 2.93 10.89
C TYR A 58 -2.39 3.64 9.65
N LYS A 59 -3.10 4.76 9.83
CA LYS A 59 -3.56 5.63 8.75
C LYS A 59 -3.39 7.10 9.14
N LEU A 60 -2.68 7.85 8.29
CA LEU A 60 -2.53 9.29 8.40
C LEU A 60 -3.27 9.97 7.25
N THR A 61 -4.15 10.91 7.57
CA THR A 61 -4.86 11.79 6.62
C THR A 61 -4.85 13.23 7.14
N GLY A 62 -5.09 14.20 6.25
CA GLY A 62 -5.25 15.60 6.65
C GLY A 62 -4.03 16.24 7.31
N TYR A 63 -2.83 15.73 7.04
CA TYR A 63 -1.58 16.24 7.61
C TYR A 63 -0.90 17.25 6.69
N VAL A 64 -0.19 18.23 7.26
CA VAL A 64 0.57 19.22 6.47
C VAL A 64 1.62 18.54 5.60
N GLY A 65 1.65 18.88 4.31
CA GLY A 65 2.53 18.24 3.32
C GLY A 65 1.96 16.98 2.67
N LEU A 66 0.78 16.52 3.08
CA LEU A 66 0.01 15.48 2.40
C LEU A 66 -1.09 16.12 1.55
N GLU A 67 -1.23 15.67 0.30
CA GLU A 67 -2.34 16.14 -0.54
C GLU A 67 -3.70 15.77 0.08
N PRO A 68 -4.74 16.63 0.02
CA PRO A 68 -5.99 16.44 0.77
C PRO A 68 -6.74 15.12 0.52
N THR A 69 -6.52 14.47 -0.63
CA THR A 69 -7.18 13.21 -1.01
C THR A 69 -6.30 11.99 -0.79
N TYR A 70 -5.09 12.17 -0.28
CA TYR A 70 -4.13 11.12 -0.02
C TYR A 70 -4.08 10.74 1.46
N CYS A 71 -3.64 9.52 1.69
CA CYS A 71 -3.37 8.93 2.98
C CYS A 71 -2.00 8.25 2.96
N ILE A 72 -1.37 8.18 4.12
CA ILE A 72 -0.24 7.27 4.36
C ILE A 72 -0.75 6.13 5.22
N LEU A 73 -0.57 4.91 4.76
CA LEU A 73 -0.93 3.68 5.46
C LEU A 73 0.34 3.07 6.02
N GLY A 74 0.46 2.94 7.34
CA GLY A 74 1.47 2.07 7.94
C GLY A 74 1.06 0.63 7.73
N ILE A 75 1.98 -0.20 7.25
CA ILE A 75 1.71 -1.60 6.90
C ILE A 75 2.66 -2.54 7.64
N GLU A 76 2.12 -3.66 8.09
CA GLU A 76 2.85 -4.77 8.70
C GLU A 76 2.51 -6.05 7.94
N ARG A 77 3.47 -6.97 7.87
CA ARG A 77 3.29 -8.23 7.16
C ARG A 77 2.91 -9.35 8.12
#